data_AF-A0A8S2TDJ8-F1
#
_entry.id   AF-A0A8S2TDJ8-F1
#
_cell.length_a   1.000
_cell.length_b   1.000
_cell.length_c   1.000
_cell.angle_alpha   90.00
_cell.angle_beta   90.00
_cell.angle_gamma   90.00
#
_symmetry.space_group_name_H-M   'P 1'
#
loop_
_entity.id
_entity.type
_entity.pdbx_description
1 polymer ?
#
loop_
_entity_poly.entity_id
_entity_poly.type
_entity_poly.pdbx_seq_one_letter_code
_entity_poly.pdbx_strand_id
1 'polypeptide(L)' 'MHKHTLEHEDCCDFRSYMCPCTSASCKWQDNLKNIMQHRWLAHKWITTLQGEYIVSLATDITLPGA' A
#
# COMPACT_ATOMS: atom_id res chain seq x y z
N MET A 1 30.98 6.90 -5.83
CA MET A 1 30.25 5.72 -6.36
C MET A 1 28.95 5.51 -5.59
N HIS A 2 28.07 6.54 -5.52
CA HIS A 2 26.80 6.46 -4.78
C HIS A 2 25.58 6.28 -5.70
N LYS A 3 25.69 6.64 -6.98
CA LYS A 3 24.58 6.51 -7.96
C LYS A 3 24.14 5.05 -8.14
N HIS A 4 25.09 4.14 -8.28
CA HIS A 4 24.80 2.73 -8.55
C HIS A 4 24.10 2.04 -7.38
N THR A 5 24.39 2.45 -6.13
CA THR A 5 23.73 1.92 -4.94
C THR A 5 22.29 2.40 -4.83
N LEU A 6 22.02 3.67 -5.14
CA LEU A 6 20.67 4.24 -5.13
C LEU A 6 19.79 3.65 -6.23
N GLU A 7 20.33 3.44 -7.44
CA GLU A 7 19.63 2.78 -8.53
C GLU A 7 19.30 1.33 -8.20
N HIS A 8 20.23 0.62 -7.54
CA HIS A 8 19.98 -0.72 -7.06
C HIS A 8 18.90 -0.76 -5.97
N GLU A 9 18.95 0.12 -4.96
CA GLU A 9 17.98 0.12 -3.85
C GLU A 9 16.54 0.45 -4.30
N ASP A 10 16.38 1.24 -5.37
CA ASP A 10 15.07 1.49 -5.99
C ASP A 10 14.47 0.22 -6.61
N CYS A 11 15.31 -0.59 -7.26
CA CYS A 11 14.92 -1.83 -7.93
C CYS A 11 15.25 -3.11 -7.14
N CYS A 12 15.61 -3.00 -5.85
CA CYS A 12 16.13 -4.12 -5.08
C CYS A 12 15.02 -5.09 -4.69
N ASP A 13 15.11 -6.34 -5.17
CA ASP A 13 14.14 -7.41 -4.85
C ASP A 13 14.24 -7.90 -3.39
N PHE A 14 15.31 -7.54 -2.67
CA PHE A 14 15.48 -7.86 -1.25
C PHE A 14 14.89 -6.79 -0.33
N ARG A 15 14.46 -5.65 -0.88
CA ARG A 15 13.84 -4.59 -0.10
C ARG A 15 12.47 -5.05 0.37
N SER A 16 12.26 -5.02 1.68
CA SER A 16 10.96 -5.27 2.27
C SER A 16 10.11 -4.00 2.27
N TYR A 17 8.83 -4.16 1.93
CA TYR A 17 7.82 -3.12 1.84
C TYR A 17 6.82 -3.31 2.96
N MET A 18 6.57 -2.24 3.70
CA MET A 18 5.49 -2.23 4.69
C MET A 18 4.14 -2.06 4.00
N CYS A 19 3.07 -2.55 4.66
CA CYS A 19 1.72 -2.37 4.14
C CYS A 19 1.40 -0.88 3.94
N PRO A 20 0.86 -0.47 2.76
CA PRO A 20 0.52 0.92 2.48
C PRO A 20 -0.82 1.33 3.11
N CYS A 21 -1.45 0.46 3.91
CA CYS A 21 -2.67 0.81 4.62
C CYS A 21 -2.37 1.87 5.67
N THR A 22 -3.19 2.91 5.71
CA THR A 22 -3.12 3.98 6.73
C THR A 22 -3.52 3.52 8.13
N SER A 23 -4.05 2.30 8.26
CA SER A 23 -4.40 1.71 9.54
C SER A 23 -3.15 1.26 10.28
N ALA A 24 -2.93 1.83 11.47
CA ALA A 24 -1.83 1.47 12.37
C ALA A 24 -1.84 -0.01 12.83
N SER A 25 -2.90 -0.76 12.54
CA SER A 25 -3.06 -2.15 12.94
C SER A 25 -2.29 -3.13 12.07
N CYS A 26 -1.96 -2.78 10.82
CA CYS A 26 -1.29 -3.70 9.91
C CYS A 26 0.23 -3.62 10.04
N LYS A 27 0.86 -4.74 10.42
CA LYS A 27 2.31 -4.88 10.58
C LYS A 27 2.96 -5.71 9.46
N TRP A 28 2.29 -5.85 8.33
CA TRP A 28 2.80 -6.66 7.23
C TRP A 28 4.02 -6.00 6.58
N GLN A 29 5.04 -6.81 6.35
CA GLN A 29 6.31 -6.42 5.75
C GLN A 29 6.83 -7.59 4.90
N ASP A 30 6.88 -7.42 3.58
CA ASP A 30 7.34 -8.45 2.64
C ASP A 30 7.77 -7.81 1.31
N ASN A 31 8.12 -8.59 0.28
CA ASN A 31 8.46 -8.07 -1.05
C ASN A 31 7.24 -7.38 -1.72
N LEU A 32 7.50 -6.35 -2.53
CA LEU A 32 6.50 -5.60 -3.30
C LEU A 32 5.53 -6.50 -4.08
N LYS A 33 6.01 -7.62 -4.62
CA LYS A 33 5.21 -8.60 -5.38
C LYS A 33 4.06 -9.19 -4.55
N ASN A 34 4.25 -9.30 -3.23
CA ASN A 34 3.29 -9.90 -2.32
C ASN A 34 2.26 -8.89 -1.78
N ILE A 35 2.42 -7.59 -2.07
CA ILE A 35 1.56 -6.53 -1.51
C ILE A 35 0.11 -6.61 -2.01
N MET A 36 -0.08 -6.99 -3.28
CA MET A 36 -1.41 -7.18 -3.85
C MET A 36 -2.12 -8.35 -3.19
N GLN A 37 -1.43 -9.50 -3.05
CA GLN A 37 -1.97 -10.65 -2.35
C GLN A 37 -2.30 -10.34 -0.88
N HIS A 38 -1.40 -9.64 -0.20
CA HIS A 38 -1.64 -9.18 1.17
C HIS A 38 -2.91 -8.32 1.27
N ARG A 39 -3.08 -7.32 0.40
CA ARG A 39 -4.27 -6.46 0.35
C ARG A 39 -5.55 -7.28 0.25
N TRP A 40 -5.60 -8.23 -0.69
CA TRP A 40 -6.77 -9.08 -0.91
C TRP A 40 -7.11 -9.98 0.29
N LEU A 41 -6.10 -10.50 0.99
CA LEU A 41 -6.32 -11.43 2.10
C LEU A 41 -6.58 -10.72 3.44
N ALA A 42 -5.82 -9.67 3.73
CA ALA A 42 -5.82 -8.98 5.03
C ALA A 42 -6.75 -7.75 5.07
N HIS A 43 -6.94 -7.08 3.94
CA HIS A 43 -7.72 -5.83 3.83
C HIS A 43 -8.89 -5.99 2.84
N LYS A 44 -9.72 -7.02 3.07
CA LYS A 44 -10.89 -7.38 2.23
C LYS A 44 -11.92 -6.28 2.03
N TRP A 45 -11.86 -5.21 2.82
CA TRP A 45 -12.77 -4.06 2.76
C TRP A 45 -12.30 -2.96 1.78
N ILE A 46 -11.10 -3.08 1.20
CA ILE A 46 -10.60 -2.12 0.21
C ILE A 46 -11.29 -2.38 -1.13
N THR A 47 -12.18 -1.47 -1.52
CA THR A 47 -12.82 -1.51 -2.84
C THR A 47 -11.79 -1.09 -3.89
N THR A 48 -11.47 -2.00 -4.82
CA THR A 48 -10.61 -1.69 -5.96
C THR A 48 -11.48 -1.23 -7.11
N LEU A 49 -11.30 0.02 -7.55
CA LEU A 49 -11.94 0.57 -8.74
C LEU A 49 -10.94 0.60 -9.89
N GLN A 50 -11.36 0.17 -11.07
CA GLN A 50 -10.54 0.24 -12.29
C GLN A 50 -10.99 1.43 -13.15
N GLY A 51 -10.04 2.27 -13.55
CA GLY A 51 -10.28 3.43 -14.42
C GLY A 51 -9.19 4.48 -14.28
N GLU A 52 -8.89 5.19 -15.37
CA GLU A 52 -7.91 6.29 -15.39
C GLU A 52 -8.36 7.49 -14.54
N TYR A 53 -9.69 7.66 -14.38
CA TYR A 53 -10.30 8.70 -13.57
C TYR A 53 -11.32 8.06 -12.62
N ILE A 54 -10.98 8.02 -11.34
CA ILE A 54 -11.86 7.52 -10.28
C ILE A 54 -12.27 8.67 -9.36
N VAL A 55 -13.54 8.67 -8.92
CA VAL A 55 -14.04 9.59 -7.91
C VAL A 55 -14.15 8.82 -6.59
N SER A 56 -13.40 9.25 -5.58
CA SER A 56 -13.51 8.71 -4.22
C SER A 56 -14.65 9.40 -3.48
N LEU A 57 -15.59 8.62 -2.97
CA LEU A 57 -16.64 9.10 -2.08
C LEU A 57 -16.23 8.82 -0.63
N ALA A 58 -15.98 9.87 0.14
CA ALA A 58 -15.86 9.76 1.59
C ALA A 58 -17.26 9.83 2.21
N THR A 59 -17.65 8.79 2.95
CA THR A 59 -18.86 8.78 3.76
C THR A 59 -18.51 9.13 5.21
N ASP A 60 -19.53 9.43 6.03
CA ASP A 60 -19.36 9.62 7.48
C ASP A 60 -18.43 10.79 7.87
N ILE A 61 -18.28 11.78 6.99
CA ILE A 61 -17.44 12.98 7.19
C ILE A 61 -17.83 13.81 8.42
N THR A 62 -19.06 13.64 8.92
CA THR A 62 -19.58 14.36 10.08
C THR A 62 -19.29 13.63 11.39
N LEU A 63 -18.72 12.42 11.36
CA LEU A 63 -18.43 11.65 12.56
C LEU A 63 -17.16 12.19 13.24
N PRO A 64 -17.26 12.72 14.48
CA PRO A 64 -16.10 13.25 15.17
C PRO A 64 -15.13 12.12 15.54
N GLY A 65 -13.88 12.23 15.07
CA GLY A 65 -12.79 11.29 15.39
C GLY A 65 -12.58 10.14 14.40
N ALA A 66 -13.16 10.21 13.20
CA ALA A 66 -12.85 9.33 12.08
C ALA A 66 -11.43 9.56 11.52
#